data_AF-A0A385PXF8-F1
#
_entry.id   AF-A0A385PXF8-F1
#
_cell.length_a   1.000
_cell.length_b   1.000
_cell.length_c   1.000
_cell.angle_alpha   90.00
_cell.angle_beta   90.00
_cell.angle_gamma   90.00
#
_symmetry.space_group_name_H-M   'P 1'
#
loop_
_entity.id
_entity.type
_entity.pdbx_description
1 polymer ?
#
loop_
_entity_poly.entity_id
_entity_poly.type
_entity_poly.pdbx_seq_one_letter_code
_entity_poly.pdbx_strand_id
1 'polypeptide(L)'
;MKLKKLALIGMVVMATMSACGNKGTGNGTDTKTTVEGETTAELKKPSEYGSVELGDYKGIEIPNIDTTASDEIVEAQINNELLQDPDKVEVTDRPIQEGDTVNIDYVGTKDGVAFEGGTDTGYDLVIGSNSFIDGFESGLIGHSIGEDVKLDLTFPEDYGKEDLAGAAVVFDVKINSISVSTPASLTDEWVSRHTNGGQTTVDEYKASIKEFIEEQMKKSAKQQDQYNALHAVIEASTFKLNDEAIDYEYNNIFEPIQSIIEQYSMTLEQYASAYGISEEEMKNQIKEQAENKVKLKLVVNEIFKKEKMSLKDEDYQAMIDISGANVKKEDLIEQYGQEIVDDDVKTYKVINFILDNAKRSDVTLNINGETEGAAEESTAQSEETTVAESEPVSEESETTAQ
;
A
#
# COMPACT_ATOMS: atom_id res chain seq x y z
N MET A 1 -19.42 17.92 2.11
CA MET A 1 -18.01 18.20 2.50
C MET A 1 -17.56 17.55 3.83
N LYS A 2 -18.43 16.88 4.62
CA LYS A 2 -18.05 16.24 5.90
C LYS A 2 -17.76 14.73 5.85
N LEU A 3 -18.08 14.03 4.74
CA LEU A 3 -17.86 12.58 4.65
C LEU A 3 -16.45 12.16 4.20
N LYS A 4 -15.66 13.05 3.58
CA LYS A 4 -14.30 12.70 3.09
C LYS A 4 -13.25 12.50 4.20
N LYS A 5 -13.56 12.83 5.47
CA LYS A 5 -12.63 12.69 6.60
C LYS A 5 -12.72 11.35 7.35
N LEU A 6 -13.74 10.52 7.10
CA LEU A 6 -13.97 9.28 7.83
C LEU A 6 -13.30 8.04 7.21
N ALA A 7 -12.91 8.09 5.92
CA ALA A 7 -12.31 6.97 5.21
C ALA A 7 -10.94 6.52 5.77
N LEU A 8 -10.28 7.37 6.57
CA LEU A 8 -8.96 7.07 7.16
C LEU A 8 -9.02 6.39 8.54
N ILE A 9 -10.20 6.31 9.16
CA ILE A 9 -10.34 5.95 10.59
C ILE A 9 -10.71 4.46 10.79
N GLY A 10 -11.10 3.74 9.73
CA GLY A 10 -11.69 2.38 9.83
C GLY A 10 -10.78 1.19 9.53
N MET A 11 -9.54 1.38 9.09
CA MET A 11 -8.69 0.28 8.55
C MET A 11 -7.71 -0.34 9.57
N VAL A 12 -7.83 0.01 10.86
CA VAL A 12 -6.79 -0.30 11.87
C VAL A 12 -6.99 -1.64 12.59
N VAL A 13 -8.14 -2.32 12.45
CA VAL A 13 -8.41 -3.55 13.24
C VAL A 13 -7.80 -4.83 12.66
N MET A 14 -7.22 -4.82 11.45
CA MET A 14 -6.49 -6.00 10.91
C MET A 14 -5.10 -5.71 10.33
N ALA A 15 -4.65 -4.46 10.25
CA ALA A 15 -3.39 -4.12 9.58
C ALA A 15 -2.11 -4.35 10.41
N THR A 16 -2.21 -4.79 11.67
CA THR A 16 -1.03 -4.94 12.55
C THR A 16 -0.34 -6.30 12.49
N MET A 17 -0.82 -7.26 11.67
CA MET A 17 -0.17 -8.58 11.51
C MET A 17 0.75 -8.69 10.28
N SER A 18 1.10 -7.58 9.63
CA SER A 18 2.15 -7.57 8.60
C SER A 18 3.54 -7.61 9.25
N ALA A 19 4.03 -8.84 9.40
CA ALA A 19 5.37 -9.16 9.85
C ALA A 19 6.45 -8.61 8.91
N CYS A 20 7.34 -7.75 9.42
CA CYS A 20 8.72 -7.65 8.95
C CYS A 20 9.58 -8.61 9.78
N GLY A 21 9.79 -9.82 9.25
CA GLY A 21 10.82 -10.71 9.75
C GLY A 21 12.19 -10.30 9.24
N ASN A 22 13.14 -9.98 10.13
CA ASN A 22 14.55 -10.08 9.80
C ASN A 22 15.32 -10.78 10.93
N LYS A 23 15.83 -11.97 10.63
CA LYS A 23 16.83 -12.70 11.41
C LYS A 23 18.20 -12.37 10.82
N GLY A 24 19.13 -11.85 11.62
CA GLY A 24 20.52 -11.72 11.18
C GLY A 24 21.49 -11.08 12.17
N THR A 25 22.05 -11.92 13.06
CA THR A 25 23.46 -11.94 13.53
C THR A 25 24.11 -10.68 14.11
N GLY A 26 24.53 -10.78 15.37
CA GLY A 26 25.19 -9.70 16.09
C GLY A 26 26.71 -9.56 15.89
N ASN A 27 27.25 -8.47 16.41
CA ASN A 27 28.50 -8.46 17.17
C ASN A 27 28.53 -7.20 18.04
N GLY A 28 29.06 -7.31 19.26
CA GLY A 28 29.03 -6.25 20.25
C GLY A 28 30.04 -5.13 20.01
N THR A 29 29.77 -3.97 20.59
CA THR A 29 30.77 -3.16 21.29
C THR A 29 30.08 -2.12 22.16
N ASP A 30 30.45 -2.14 23.44
CA ASP A 30 30.04 -1.17 24.45
C ASP A 30 30.41 0.25 24.03
N THR A 31 29.44 1.15 23.98
CA THR A 31 29.72 2.58 24.20
C THR A 31 28.57 3.21 24.96
N LYS A 32 28.82 3.38 26.25
CA LYS A 32 27.97 4.07 27.21
C LYS A 32 27.96 5.57 26.87
N THR A 33 26.90 6.03 26.24
CA THR A 33 26.59 7.45 26.15
C THR A 33 25.28 7.70 26.88
N THR A 34 25.40 8.29 28.06
CA THR A 34 24.29 8.81 28.85
C THR A 34 23.70 9.98 28.08
N VAL A 35 22.47 9.82 27.58
CA VAL A 35 21.59 10.92 27.21
C VAL A 35 20.29 10.70 27.96
N GLU A 36 19.92 11.71 28.74
CA GLU A 36 18.64 11.82 29.44
C GLU A 36 17.53 11.88 28.37
N GLY A 37 17.06 10.71 27.94
CA GLY A 37 15.73 10.55 27.38
C GLY A 37 14.82 10.14 28.53
N GLU A 38 13.72 10.86 28.72
CA GLU A 38 12.62 10.38 29.54
C GLU A 38 12.24 8.99 29.02
N THR A 39 12.61 7.96 29.80
CA THR A 39 12.09 6.61 29.61
C THR A 39 10.59 6.72 29.52
N THR A 40 10.02 6.42 28.35
CA THR A 40 8.59 6.18 28.18
C THR A 40 8.23 5.12 29.21
N ALA A 41 7.62 5.56 30.32
CA ALA A 41 7.13 4.63 31.32
C ALA A 41 6.11 3.76 30.57
N GLU A 42 6.34 2.45 30.49
CA GLU A 42 5.29 1.50 30.10
C GLU A 42 4.06 1.86 30.93
N LEU A 43 3.09 2.51 30.31
CA LEU A 43 1.86 2.86 31.00
C LEU A 43 1.19 1.54 31.32
N LYS A 44 1.13 1.25 32.62
CA LYS A 44 0.50 0.05 33.12
C LYS A 44 -0.93 0.00 32.59
N LYS A 45 -1.29 -1.11 31.93
CA LYS A 45 -2.65 -1.36 31.43
C LYS A 45 -3.66 -1.00 32.54
N PRO A 46 -4.64 -0.13 32.23
CA PRO A 46 -5.60 0.34 33.22
C PRO A 46 -6.44 -0.85 33.74
N SER A 47 -6.77 -0.82 35.03
CA SER A 47 -7.61 -1.87 35.64
C SER A 47 -9.08 -1.80 35.23
N GLU A 48 -9.53 -0.65 34.72
CA GLU A 48 -10.89 -0.41 34.23
C GLU A 48 -10.88 0.56 33.05
N TYR A 49 -11.75 0.32 32.07
CA TYR A 49 -11.89 1.16 30.87
C TYR A 49 -13.08 2.13 30.96
N GLY A 50 -13.84 2.07 32.06
CA GLY A 50 -15.10 2.78 32.24
C GLY A 50 -16.31 1.87 32.13
N SER A 51 -17.45 2.42 31.72
CA SER A 51 -18.72 1.68 31.57
C SER A 51 -19.51 2.14 30.35
N VAL A 52 -20.32 1.23 29.82
CA VAL A 52 -21.23 1.48 28.69
C VAL A 52 -22.65 1.06 29.06
N GLU A 53 -23.62 1.89 28.72
CA GLU A 53 -25.02 1.51 28.61
C GLU A 53 -25.31 1.25 27.13
N LEU A 54 -25.44 -0.02 26.77
CA LEU A 54 -25.65 -0.44 25.40
C LEU A 54 -27.01 0.04 24.89
N GLY A 55 -27.01 0.70 23.73
CA GLY A 55 -28.20 0.92 22.92
C GLY A 55 -28.65 -0.36 22.21
N ASP A 56 -29.40 -0.19 21.12
CA ASP A 56 -29.76 -1.31 20.25
C ASP A 56 -28.51 -1.86 19.54
N TYR A 57 -28.27 -3.16 19.67
CA TYR A 57 -27.16 -3.88 19.04
C TYR A 57 -27.62 -5.11 18.24
N LYS A 58 -28.93 -5.31 18.16
CA LYS A 58 -29.60 -6.29 17.31
C LYS A 58 -30.62 -5.55 16.47
N GLY A 59 -30.72 -5.88 15.20
CA GLY A 59 -31.63 -5.24 14.25
C GLY A 59 -31.22 -3.82 13.86
N ILE A 60 -29.96 -3.43 14.12
CA ILE A 60 -29.39 -2.16 13.66
C ILE A 60 -29.40 -2.09 12.14
N GLU A 61 -29.57 -0.91 11.58
CA GLU A 61 -29.56 -0.71 10.13
C GLU A 61 -28.14 -0.40 9.65
N ILE A 62 -27.68 -1.15 8.64
CA ILE A 62 -26.43 -0.90 7.93
C ILE A 62 -26.74 -0.76 6.42
N PRO A 63 -26.01 0.09 5.69
CA PRO A 63 -26.21 0.23 4.25
C PRO A 63 -25.86 -1.05 3.49
N ASN A 64 -26.33 -1.16 2.25
CA ASN A 64 -25.76 -2.07 1.27
C ASN A 64 -24.46 -1.49 0.73
N ILE A 65 -23.55 -2.37 0.29
CA ILE A 65 -22.31 -1.97 -0.37
C ILE A 65 -22.32 -2.60 -1.75
N ASP A 66 -22.23 -1.77 -2.78
CA ASP A 66 -22.08 -2.25 -4.14
C ASP A 66 -20.71 -2.94 -4.30
N THR A 67 -20.76 -4.15 -4.83
CA THR A 67 -19.60 -5.01 -5.06
C THR A 67 -19.48 -5.40 -6.53
N THR A 68 -20.21 -4.71 -7.40
CA THR A 68 -20.14 -4.94 -8.84
C THR A 68 -18.91 -4.25 -9.44
N ALA A 69 -18.16 -4.99 -10.25
CA ALA A 69 -17.09 -4.41 -11.03
C ALA A 69 -17.66 -3.91 -12.36
N SER A 70 -17.61 -2.58 -12.55
CA SER A 70 -17.94 -1.97 -13.84
C SER A 70 -16.91 -2.34 -14.90
N ASP A 71 -17.29 -2.27 -16.16
CA ASP A 71 -16.38 -2.56 -17.28
C ASP A 71 -15.20 -1.59 -17.29
N GLU A 72 -15.39 -0.33 -16.86
CA GLU A 72 -14.33 0.68 -16.72
C GLU A 72 -13.26 0.26 -15.69
N ILE A 73 -13.68 -0.30 -14.54
CA ILE A 73 -12.75 -0.79 -13.51
C ILE A 73 -11.93 -1.97 -14.05
N VAL A 74 -12.58 -2.88 -14.79
CA VAL A 74 -11.90 -4.03 -15.42
C VAL A 74 -10.91 -3.57 -16.48
N GLU A 75 -11.32 -2.63 -17.34
CA GLU A 75 -10.45 -2.07 -18.38
C GLU A 75 -9.27 -1.30 -17.79
N ALA A 76 -9.47 -0.53 -16.72
CA ALA A 76 -8.39 0.17 -16.03
C ALA A 76 -7.35 -0.80 -15.45
N GLN A 77 -7.79 -1.91 -14.85
CA GLN A 77 -6.91 -2.96 -14.34
C GLN A 77 -6.10 -3.60 -15.48
N ILE A 78 -6.76 -3.98 -16.58
CA ILE A 78 -6.09 -4.59 -17.74
C ILE A 78 -5.10 -3.63 -18.38
N ASN A 79 -5.45 -2.35 -18.51
CA ASN A 79 -4.54 -1.33 -19.02
C ASN A 79 -3.30 -1.17 -18.11
N ASN A 80 -3.46 -1.30 -16.80
CA ASN A 80 -2.34 -1.30 -15.88
C ASN A 80 -1.42 -2.51 -16.10
N GLU A 81 -1.99 -3.70 -16.29
CA GLU A 81 -1.22 -4.93 -16.57
C GLU A 81 -0.49 -4.87 -17.91
N LEU A 82 -1.12 -4.31 -18.96
CA LEU A 82 -0.48 -4.06 -20.27
C LEU A 82 0.70 -3.09 -20.19
N LEU A 83 0.63 -2.07 -19.31
CA LEU A 83 1.74 -1.13 -19.09
C LEU A 83 2.92 -1.79 -18.38
N GLN A 84 2.66 -2.78 -17.52
CA GLN A 84 3.68 -3.51 -16.78
C GLN A 84 4.30 -4.67 -17.59
N ASP A 85 3.59 -5.16 -18.62
CA ASP A 85 4.04 -6.25 -19.49
C ASP A 85 4.06 -5.83 -20.98
N PRO A 86 4.95 -4.90 -21.37
CA PRO A 86 5.06 -4.41 -22.74
C PRO A 86 5.51 -5.52 -23.71
N ASP A 87 5.09 -5.44 -24.96
CA ASP A 87 5.54 -6.36 -26.01
C ASP A 87 7.00 -6.05 -26.39
N LYS A 88 7.84 -7.09 -26.34
CA LYS A 88 9.23 -7.02 -26.82
C LYS A 88 9.30 -7.42 -28.29
N VAL A 89 9.70 -6.49 -29.14
CA VAL A 89 9.89 -6.74 -30.57
C VAL A 89 11.38 -6.88 -30.85
N GLU A 90 11.81 -8.03 -31.38
CA GLU A 90 13.20 -8.23 -31.78
C GLU A 90 13.60 -7.29 -32.94
N VAL A 91 14.79 -6.71 -32.82
CA VAL A 91 15.40 -5.84 -33.82
C VAL A 91 16.63 -6.55 -34.37
N THR A 92 16.62 -6.87 -35.66
CA THR A 92 17.70 -7.65 -36.31
C THR A 92 18.33 -6.95 -37.52
N ASP A 93 17.77 -5.81 -37.94
CA ASP A 93 18.10 -5.12 -39.18
C ASP A 93 18.84 -3.79 -38.98
N ARG A 94 19.12 -3.41 -37.73
CA ARG A 94 19.88 -2.19 -37.40
C ARG A 94 20.75 -2.35 -36.15
N PRO A 95 21.80 -1.51 -35.99
CA PRO A 95 22.57 -1.42 -34.75
C PRO A 95 21.77 -0.87 -33.56
N ILE A 96 22.35 -1.01 -32.36
CA ILE A 96 21.82 -0.52 -31.08
C ILE A 96 21.60 0.99 -31.12
N GLN A 97 20.46 1.44 -30.57
CA GLN A 97 20.08 2.84 -30.38
C GLN A 97 19.61 3.09 -28.94
N GLU A 98 19.54 4.37 -28.56
CA GLU A 98 18.92 4.80 -27.30
C GLU A 98 17.49 4.26 -27.17
N GLY A 99 17.15 3.68 -26.01
CA GLY A 99 15.84 3.09 -25.73
C GLY A 99 15.68 1.62 -26.10
N ASP A 100 16.66 1.01 -26.79
CA ASP A 100 16.64 -0.44 -27.03
C ASP A 100 16.91 -1.22 -25.73
N THR A 101 16.34 -2.42 -25.63
CA THR A 101 16.74 -3.45 -24.67
C THR A 101 17.70 -4.41 -25.35
N VAL A 102 18.92 -4.50 -24.84
CA VAL A 102 20.00 -5.31 -25.41
C VAL A 102 20.33 -6.43 -24.45
N ASN A 103 20.26 -7.68 -24.93
CA ASN A 103 20.74 -8.83 -24.17
C ASN A 103 22.26 -8.93 -24.33
N ILE A 104 23.01 -8.92 -23.23
CA ILE A 104 24.47 -8.92 -23.23
C ILE A 104 25.06 -9.99 -22.32
N ASP A 105 26.23 -10.49 -22.70
CA ASP A 105 27.18 -11.13 -21.77
C ASP A 105 28.31 -10.13 -21.53
N TYR A 106 28.75 -9.94 -20.29
CA TYR A 106 29.88 -9.02 -20.04
C TYR A 106 30.85 -9.55 -18.99
N VAL A 107 32.13 -9.19 -19.14
CA VAL A 107 33.21 -9.48 -18.19
C VAL A 107 33.99 -8.20 -17.93
N GLY A 108 33.88 -7.70 -16.70
CA GLY A 108 34.60 -6.55 -16.17
C GLY A 108 35.91 -6.97 -15.51
N THR A 109 37.00 -6.31 -15.89
CA THR A 109 38.35 -6.53 -15.35
C THR A 109 38.99 -5.23 -14.88
N LYS A 110 39.75 -5.32 -13.78
CA LYS A 110 40.63 -4.27 -13.26
C LYS A 110 42.05 -4.80 -13.31
N ASP A 111 42.96 -4.07 -13.95
CA ASP A 111 44.36 -4.49 -14.14
C ASP A 111 44.50 -5.91 -14.74
N GLY A 112 43.55 -6.31 -15.59
CA GLY A 112 43.50 -7.63 -16.23
C GLY A 112 42.94 -8.77 -15.36
N VAL A 113 42.43 -8.47 -14.17
CA VAL A 113 41.80 -9.44 -13.25
C VAL A 113 40.31 -9.15 -13.13
N ALA A 114 39.46 -10.16 -13.31
CA ALA A 114 38.02 -10.01 -13.13
C ALA A 114 37.66 -9.65 -11.68
N PHE A 115 36.70 -8.74 -11.49
CA PHE A 115 36.26 -8.32 -10.16
C PHE A 115 34.84 -8.81 -9.84
N GLU A 116 34.54 -8.92 -8.55
CA GLU A 116 33.26 -9.42 -8.06
C GLU A 116 32.09 -8.48 -8.39
N GLY A 117 31.06 -9.04 -9.03
CA GLY A 117 29.91 -8.29 -9.55
C GLY A 117 30.15 -7.63 -10.90
N GLY A 118 31.32 -7.87 -11.53
CA GLY A 118 31.65 -7.35 -12.85
C GLY A 118 31.33 -8.30 -13.99
N THR A 119 30.69 -9.45 -13.77
CA THR A 119 30.44 -10.45 -14.83
C THR A 119 29.03 -10.99 -14.73
N ASP A 120 28.35 -11.03 -15.87
CA ASP A 120 27.04 -11.66 -16.02
C ASP A 120 26.83 -12.20 -17.45
N THR A 121 25.87 -13.10 -17.61
CA THR A 121 25.51 -13.71 -18.90
C THR A 121 24.01 -13.64 -19.13
N GLY A 122 23.60 -13.19 -20.32
CA GLY A 122 22.20 -13.06 -20.69
C GLY A 122 21.47 -11.91 -19.98
N TYR A 123 22.19 -10.85 -19.60
CA TYR A 123 21.61 -9.69 -18.92
C TYR A 123 20.86 -8.79 -19.92
N ASP A 124 19.60 -8.44 -19.64
CA ASP A 124 18.81 -7.49 -20.44
C ASP A 124 19.08 -6.06 -19.94
N LEU A 125 19.77 -5.24 -20.76
CA LEU A 125 20.09 -3.85 -20.48
C LEU A 125 19.29 -2.90 -21.35
N VAL A 126 18.53 -1.98 -20.75
CA VAL A 126 17.89 -0.87 -21.46
C VAL A 126 18.91 0.25 -21.65
N ILE A 127 19.19 0.61 -22.91
CA ILE A 127 20.11 1.69 -23.25
C ILE A 127 19.46 3.04 -22.94
N GLY A 128 20.13 3.85 -22.11
CA GLY A 128 19.61 5.11 -21.59
C GLY A 128 18.98 5.00 -20.20
N SER A 129 19.04 3.82 -19.56
CA SER A 129 18.53 3.60 -18.20
C SER A 129 19.42 4.18 -17.12
N ASN A 130 20.70 4.41 -17.40
CA ASN A 130 21.72 4.80 -16.42
C ASN A 130 21.82 3.80 -15.26
N SER A 131 21.57 2.52 -15.56
CA SER A 131 21.69 1.44 -14.58
C SER A 131 23.13 0.94 -14.46
N PHE A 132 23.95 1.20 -15.49
CA PHE A 132 25.39 0.93 -15.50
C PHE A 132 26.19 2.22 -15.34
N ILE A 133 27.50 2.08 -15.10
CA ILE A 133 28.41 3.23 -14.99
C ILE A 133 28.43 4.06 -16.28
N ASP A 134 28.67 5.36 -16.13
CA ASP A 134 28.80 6.30 -17.24
C ASP A 134 29.74 5.76 -18.33
N GLY A 135 29.29 5.88 -19.58
CA GLY A 135 30.03 5.41 -20.75
C GLY A 135 29.74 3.96 -21.14
N PHE A 136 29.19 3.12 -20.23
CA PHE A 136 28.86 1.73 -20.56
C PHE A 136 27.76 1.65 -21.62
N GLU A 137 26.58 2.22 -21.34
CA GLU A 137 25.42 2.16 -22.23
C GLU A 137 25.67 2.90 -23.55
N SER A 138 26.22 4.12 -23.49
CA SER A 138 26.55 4.91 -24.69
C SER A 138 27.64 4.27 -25.56
N GLY A 139 28.52 3.47 -24.96
CA GLY A 139 29.58 2.75 -25.67
C GLY A 139 29.06 1.58 -26.51
N LEU A 140 27.84 1.11 -26.24
CA LEU A 140 27.18 0.04 -27.02
C LEU A 140 26.39 0.58 -28.22
N ILE A 141 26.04 1.87 -28.23
CA ILE A 141 25.27 2.49 -29.31
C ILE A 141 26.05 2.40 -30.62
N GLY A 142 25.37 1.93 -31.68
CA GLY A 142 25.96 1.75 -33.00
C GLY A 142 26.62 0.39 -33.26
N HIS A 143 26.71 -0.47 -32.24
CA HIS A 143 27.15 -1.86 -32.39
C HIS A 143 26.00 -2.81 -32.76
N SER A 144 26.34 -3.94 -33.41
CA SER A 144 25.36 -4.90 -33.95
C SER A 144 25.33 -6.21 -33.16
N ILE A 145 24.26 -7.00 -33.37
CA ILE A 145 24.13 -8.35 -32.79
C ILE A 145 25.32 -9.23 -33.20
N GLY A 146 25.87 -9.94 -32.22
CA GLY A 146 27.01 -10.86 -32.38
C GLY A 146 28.38 -10.18 -32.31
N GLU A 147 28.45 -8.87 -32.13
CA GLU A 147 29.73 -8.17 -31.93
C GLU A 147 30.22 -8.30 -30.48
N ASP A 148 31.55 -8.42 -30.35
CA ASP A 148 32.28 -8.28 -29.09
C ASP A 148 32.82 -6.84 -29.00
N VAL A 149 32.37 -6.09 -28.00
CA VAL A 149 32.70 -4.68 -27.76
C VAL A 149 33.57 -4.59 -26.52
N LYS A 150 34.69 -3.87 -26.63
CA LYS A 150 35.58 -3.60 -25.49
C LYS A 150 35.40 -2.16 -25.04
N LEU A 151 35.00 -1.97 -23.80
CA LEU A 151 34.73 -0.66 -23.20
C LEU A 151 35.79 -0.36 -22.12
N ASP A 152 36.61 0.65 -22.37
CA ASP A 152 37.55 1.19 -21.37
C ASP A 152 36.83 2.29 -20.57
N LEU A 153 36.49 2.00 -19.31
CA LEU A 153 35.66 2.84 -18.46
C LEU A 153 36.37 3.18 -17.15
N THR A 154 35.83 4.16 -16.41
CA THR A 154 36.32 4.51 -15.07
C THR A 154 35.13 4.60 -14.14
N PHE A 155 35.21 3.90 -13.01
CA PHE A 155 34.19 4.00 -11.97
C PHE A 155 34.17 5.40 -11.36
N PRO A 156 33.00 5.91 -10.94
CA PRO A 156 32.90 7.17 -10.20
C PRO A 156 33.77 7.18 -8.94
N GLU A 157 34.25 8.36 -8.54
CA GLU A 157 35.06 8.55 -7.33
C GLU A 157 34.29 8.23 -6.04
N ASP A 158 32.96 8.35 -6.08
CA ASP A 158 32.03 8.12 -4.97
C ASP A 158 31.37 6.72 -5.01
N TYR A 159 31.95 5.79 -5.79
CA TYR A 159 31.42 4.44 -5.89
C TYR A 159 31.51 3.68 -4.55
N GLY A 160 30.42 3.01 -4.14
CA GLY A 160 30.29 2.40 -2.81
C GLY A 160 31.23 1.21 -2.50
N LYS A 161 32.08 0.80 -3.44
CA LYS A 161 33.14 -0.18 -3.21
C LYS A 161 34.49 0.54 -3.31
N GLU A 162 35.20 0.67 -2.19
CA GLU A 162 36.49 1.39 -2.09
C GLU A 162 37.52 0.90 -3.12
N ASP A 163 37.54 -0.41 -3.40
CA ASP A 163 38.48 -1.01 -4.37
C ASP A 163 38.16 -0.66 -5.83
N LEU A 164 36.96 -0.18 -6.13
CA LEU A 164 36.53 0.19 -7.48
C LEU A 164 36.35 1.70 -7.66
N ALA A 165 36.19 2.49 -6.59
CA ALA A 165 36.08 3.94 -6.67
C ALA A 165 37.26 4.57 -7.44
N GLY A 166 36.96 5.35 -8.48
CA GLY A 166 37.95 6.00 -9.35
C GLY A 166 38.81 5.03 -10.19
N ALA A 167 38.54 3.72 -10.16
CA ALA A 167 39.37 2.73 -10.83
C ALA A 167 39.07 2.68 -12.34
N ALA A 168 40.13 2.68 -13.14
CA ALA A 168 40.05 2.36 -14.55
C ALA A 168 39.82 0.85 -14.73
N VAL A 169 38.82 0.49 -15.53
CA VAL A 169 38.39 -0.88 -15.77
C VAL A 169 38.07 -1.10 -17.23
N VAL A 170 38.05 -2.37 -17.62
CA VAL A 170 37.75 -2.82 -18.97
C VAL A 170 36.60 -3.79 -18.92
N PHE A 171 35.56 -3.54 -19.70
CA PHE A 171 34.47 -4.48 -19.93
C PHE A 171 34.54 -5.06 -21.34
N ASP A 172 34.64 -6.39 -21.43
CA ASP A 172 34.41 -7.12 -22.67
C ASP A 172 32.93 -7.52 -22.70
N VAL A 173 32.17 -6.97 -23.66
CA VAL A 173 30.71 -7.10 -23.77
C VAL A 173 30.36 -7.78 -25.09
N LYS A 174 29.60 -8.86 -25.04
CA LYS A 174 29.05 -9.55 -26.21
C LYS A 174 27.57 -9.24 -26.37
N ILE A 175 27.17 -8.80 -27.56
CA ILE A 175 25.79 -8.46 -27.86
C ILE A 175 25.06 -9.72 -28.38
N ASN A 176 24.11 -10.23 -27.61
CA ASN A 176 23.35 -11.44 -27.96
C ASN A 176 22.11 -11.15 -28.79
N SER A 177 21.31 -10.15 -28.41
CA SER A 177 20.11 -9.73 -29.13
C SER A 177 19.75 -8.29 -28.82
N ILE A 178 18.94 -7.68 -29.69
CA ILE A 178 18.38 -6.34 -29.51
C ILE A 178 16.86 -6.47 -29.62
N SER A 179 16.15 -5.82 -28.72
CA SER A 179 14.70 -5.71 -28.76
C SER A 179 14.26 -4.31 -28.39
N VAL A 180 13.06 -3.92 -28.80
CA VAL A 180 12.43 -2.67 -28.40
C VAL A 180 11.12 -2.97 -27.68
N SER A 181 10.90 -2.32 -26.54
CA SER A 181 9.63 -2.40 -25.82
C SER A 181 8.60 -1.53 -26.52
N THR A 182 7.46 -2.12 -26.84
CA THR A 182 6.30 -1.44 -27.43
C THR A 182 5.11 -1.59 -26.50
N PRO A 183 4.17 -0.62 -26.48
CA PRO A 183 2.94 -0.77 -25.71
C PRO A 183 2.25 -2.08 -26.06
N ALA A 184 2.00 -2.93 -25.07
CA ALA A 184 1.31 -4.18 -25.31
C ALA A 184 -0.14 -3.94 -25.75
N SER A 185 -0.63 -4.82 -26.61
CA SER A 185 -2.03 -4.83 -27.01
C SER A 185 -2.73 -6.04 -26.42
N LEU A 186 -3.94 -5.83 -25.89
CA LEU A 186 -4.77 -6.92 -25.38
C LEU A 186 -5.19 -7.85 -26.52
N THR A 187 -4.55 -9.01 -26.59
CA THR A 187 -4.79 -10.06 -27.59
C THR A 187 -4.83 -11.42 -26.91
N ASP A 188 -5.43 -12.42 -27.56
CA ASP A 188 -5.47 -13.80 -27.05
C ASP A 188 -4.03 -14.36 -26.82
N GLU A 189 -3.08 -13.99 -27.69
CA GLU A 189 -1.67 -14.35 -27.54
C GLU A 189 -1.03 -13.69 -26.30
N TRP A 190 -1.29 -12.40 -26.08
CA TRP A 190 -0.85 -11.69 -24.89
C TRP A 190 -1.44 -12.34 -23.63
N VAL A 191 -2.74 -12.63 -23.62
CA VAL A 191 -3.42 -13.28 -22.49
C VAL A 191 -2.82 -14.64 -22.17
N SER A 192 -2.64 -15.49 -23.20
CA SER A 192 -2.09 -16.83 -23.00
C SER A 192 -0.65 -16.77 -22.47
N ARG A 193 0.14 -15.79 -22.89
CA ARG A 193 1.51 -15.58 -22.37
C ARG A 193 1.48 -15.05 -20.94
N HIS A 194 0.74 -13.98 -20.69
CA HIS A 194 0.65 -13.27 -19.42
C HIS A 194 0.16 -14.18 -18.28
N THR A 195 -0.86 -15.00 -18.58
CA THR A 195 -1.47 -15.92 -17.61
C THR A 195 -0.80 -17.30 -17.57
N ASN A 196 0.30 -17.51 -18.32
CA ASN A 196 0.95 -18.81 -18.50
C ASN A 196 -0.03 -19.93 -18.92
N GLY A 197 -0.99 -19.60 -19.78
CA GLY A 197 -2.03 -20.51 -20.27
C GLY A 197 -3.18 -20.76 -19.30
N GLY A 198 -3.31 -19.99 -18.21
CA GLY A 198 -4.47 -20.03 -17.33
C GLY A 198 -5.76 -19.58 -18.02
N GLN A 199 -5.65 -18.58 -18.90
CA GLN A 199 -6.70 -18.08 -19.77
C GLN A 199 -6.16 -18.06 -21.20
N THR A 200 -7.03 -18.33 -22.18
CA THR A 200 -6.61 -18.44 -23.59
C THR A 200 -7.22 -17.38 -24.49
N THR A 201 -8.24 -16.68 -24.01
CA THR A 201 -8.93 -15.63 -24.76
C THR A 201 -9.06 -14.35 -23.95
N VAL A 202 -9.15 -13.21 -24.65
CA VAL A 202 -9.42 -11.91 -24.03
C VAL A 202 -10.71 -11.91 -23.20
N ASP A 203 -11.75 -12.58 -23.68
CA ASP A 203 -13.03 -12.65 -22.98
C ASP A 203 -12.94 -13.46 -21.67
N GLU A 204 -12.26 -14.61 -21.68
CA GLU A 204 -11.99 -15.41 -20.47
C GLU A 204 -11.19 -14.60 -19.45
N TYR A 205 -10.18 -13.86 -19.91
CA TYR A 205 -9.33 -13.05 -19.06
C TYR A 205 -10.10 -11.87 -18.45
N LYS A 206 -10.86 -11.11 -19.26
CA LYS A 206 -11.75 -10.04 -18.76
C LYS A 206 -12.73 -10.55 -17.71
N ALA A 207 -13.34 -11.71 -17.93
CA ALA A 207 -14.25 -12.33 -16.97
C ALA A 207 -13.52 -12.70 -15.66
N SER A 208 -12.31 -13.26 -15.76
CA SER A 208 -11.53 -13.62 -14.58
C SER A 208 -11.06 -12.41 -13.78
N ILE A 209 -10.65 -11.31 -14.44
CA ILE A 209 -10.31 -10.05 -13.78
C ILE A 209 -11.55 -9.47 -13.09
N LYS A 210 -12.71 -9.50 -13.76
CA LYS A 210 -13.97 -9.07 -13.16
C LYS A 210 -14.30 -9.85 -11.89
N GLU A 211 -14.27 -11.18 -11.95
CA GLU A 211 -14.53 -12.03 -10.79
C GLU A 211 -13.54 -11.77 -9.66
N PHE A 212 -12.25 -11.63 -9.99
CA PHE A 212 -11.21 -11.29 -9.01
C PHE A 212 -11.50 -9.96 -8.31
N ILE A 213 -11.82 -8.90 -9.06
CA ILE A 213 -12.13 -7.58 -8.51
C ILE A 213 -13.39 -7.65 -7.64
N GLU A 214 -14.46 -8.30 -8.10
CA GLU A 214 -15.68 -8.48 -7.32
C GLU A 214 -15.43 -9.26 -6.02
N GLU A 215 -14.56 -10.26 -6.02
CA GLU A 215 -14.16 -10.97 -4.80
C GLU A 215 -13.41 -10.06 -3.82
N GLN A 216 -12.49 -9.22 -4.30
CA GLN A 216 -11.82 -8.23 -3.46
C GLN A 216 -12.81 -7.20 -2.90
N MET A 217 -13.73 -6.71 -3.73
CA MET A 217 -14.79 -5.80 -3.31
C MET A 217 -15.71 -6.45 -2.27
N LYS A 218 -16.08 -7.73 -2.41
CA LYS A 218 -16.88 -8.47 -1.41
C LYS A 218 -16.15 -8.60 -0.07
N LYS A 219 -14.84 -8.86 -0.09
CA LYS A 219 -14.02 -8.91 1.13
C LYS A 219 -13.97 -7.55 1.82
N SER A 220 -13.73 -6.49 1.06
CA SER A 220 -13.70 -5.11 1.58
C SER A 220 -15.08 -4.67 2.07
N ALA A 221 -16.15 -4.99 1.36
CA ALA A 221 -17.53 -4.73 1.77
C ALA A 221 -17.86 -5.42 3.10
N LYS A 222 -17.44 -6.67 3.30
CA LYS A 222 -17.63 -7.36 4.58
C LYS A 222 -16.92 -6.64 5.74
N GLN A 223 -15.69 -6.15 5.52
CA GLN A 223 -14.97 -5.37 6.54
C GLN A 223 -15.67 -4.03 6.83
N GLN A 224 -16.17 -3.37 5.79
CA GLN A 224 -16.92 -2.12 5.94
C GLN A 224 -18.27 -2.34 6.62
N ASP A 225 -18.95 -3.45 6.36
CA ASP A 225 -20.17 -3.85 7.06
C ASP A 225 -19.93 -4.10 8.55
N GLN A 226 -18.84 -4.80 8.88
CA GLN A 226 -18.39 -5.00 10.26
C GLN A 226 -18.15 -3.66 10.96
N TYR A 227 -17.49 -2.72 10.28
CA TYR A 227 -17.29 -1.36 10.77
C TYR A 227 -18.62 -0.62 10.98
N ASN A 228 -19.48 -0.58 9.95
CA ASN A 228 -20.77 0.11 10.00
C ASN A 228 -21.66 -0.44 11.13
N ALA A 229 -21.70 -1.76 11.27
CA ALA A 229 -22.46 -2.44 12.31
C ALA A 229 -21.97 -2.02 13.70
N LEU A 230 -20.67 -2.13 13.96
CA LEU A 230 -20.10 -1.72 15.24
C LEU A 230 -20.30 -0.22 15.51
N HIS A 231 -20.08 0.62 14.51
CA HIS A 231 -20.23 2.07 14.62
C HIS A 231 -21.66 2.45 15.02
N ALA A 232 -22.67 1.87 14.37
CA ALA A 232 -24.07 2.12 14.70
C ALA A 232 -24.39 1.72 16.16
N VAL A 233 -23.81 0.64 16.67
CA VAL A 233 -23.96 0.26 18.09
C VAL A 233 -23.29 1.27 19.02
N ILE A 234 -22.09 1.73 18.66
CA ILE A 234 -21.38 2.76 19.44
C ILE A 234 -22.21 4.05 19.48
N GLU A 235 -22.74 4.51 18.35
CA GLU A 235 -23.58 5.72 18.29
C GLU A 235 -24.88 5.58 19.08
N ALA A 236 -25.48 4.39 19.11
CA ALA A 236 -26.69 4.12 19.89
C ALA A 236 -26.41 3.99 21.41
N SER A 237 -25.15 3.87 21.82
CA SER A 237 -24.76 3.59 23.20
C SER A 237 -24.30 4.84 23.96
N THR A 238 -24.43 4.82 25.28
CA THR A 238 -23.96 5.90 26.16
C THR A 238 -22.77 5.44 26.99
N PHE A 239 -21.74 6.29 27.10
CA PHE A 239 -20.46 5.93 27.70
C PHE A 239 -20.10 6.80 28.90
N LYS A 240 -19.42 6.17 29.86
CA LYS A 240 -18.62 6.85 30.87
C LYS A 240 -17.20 6.32 30.76
N LEU A 241 -16.35 7.06 30.06
CA LEU A 241 -14.97 6.67 29.78
C LEU A 241 -14.07 6.97 30.99
N ASN A 242 -13.02 6.17 31.14
CA ASN A 242 -11.96 6.41 32.10
C ASN A 242 -10.77 7.09 31.38
N ASP A 243 -10.29 8.22 31.91
CA ASP A 243 -9.22 9.01 31.29
C ASP A 243 -7.90 8.22 31.22
N GLU A 244 -7.56 7.42 32.23
CA GLU A 244 -6.35 6.56 32.21
C GLU A 244 -6.42 5.53 31.07
N ALA A 245 -7.62 5.07 30.71
CA ALA A 245 -7.80 4.17 29.58
C ALA A 245 -7.68 4.86 28.22
N ILE A 246 -8.13 6.11 28.12
CA ILE A 246 -7.91 6.93 26.93
C ILE A 246 -6.42 7.21 26.77
N ASP A 247 -5.74 7.61 27.84
CA ASP A 247 -4.29 7.87 27.82
C ASP A 247 -3.50 6.61 27.47
N TYR A 248 -3.89 5.45 28.00
CA TYR A 248 -3.26 4.17 27.64
C TYR A 248 -3.40 3.86 26.15
N GLU A 249 -4.61 3.99 25.58
CA GLU A 249 -4.81 3.74 24.15
C GLU A 249 -4.18 4.81 23.26
N TYR A 250 -4.12 6.07 23.71
CA TYR A 250 -3.39 7.14 23.03
C TYR A 250 -1.93 6.75 22.85
N ASN A 251 -1.28 6.28 23.92
CA ASN A 251 0.13 5.91 23.86
C ASN A 251 0.36 4.66 23.01
N ASN A 252 -0.53 3.67 23.05
CA ASN A 252 -0.45 2.52 22.15
C ASN A 252 -0.55 2.92 20.66
N ILE A 253 -1.32 3.96 20.34
CA ILE A 253 -1.43 4.49 18.97
C ILE A 253 -0.21 5.36 18.62
N PHE A 254 0.31 6.10 19.60
CA PHE A 254 1.42 7.04 19.41
C PHE A 254 2.79 6.35 19.35
N GLU A 255 2.99 5.24 20.05
CA GLU A 255 4.29 4.54 20.16
C GLU A 255 4.88 4.13 18.79
N PRO A 256 4.12 3.55 17.84
CA PRO A 256 4.64 3.28 16.50
C PRO A 256 5.02 4.56 15.73
N ILE A 257 4.25 5.64 15.91
CA ILE A 257 4.53 6.94 15.30
C ILE A 257 5.83 7.51 15.85
N GLN A 258 6.00 7.45 17.18
CA GLN A 258 7.21 7.87 17.85
C GLN A 258 8.43 7.08 17.37
N SER A 259 8.30 5.75 17.21
CA SER A 259 9.38 4.90 16.69
C SER A 259 9.82 5.32 15.28
N ILE A 260 8.89 5.67 14.41
CA ILE A 260 9.19 6.19 13.06
C ILE A 260 9.89 7.56 13.17
N ILE A 261 9.37 8.46 14.00
CA ILE A 261 9.95 9.80 14.21
C ILE A 261 11.41 9.68 14.67
N GLU A 262 11.70 8.80 15.63
CA GLU A 262 13.04 8.54 16.14
C GLU A 262 13.95 7.91 15.07
N GLN A 263 13.45 6.90 14.34
CA GLN A 263 14.19 6.22 13.28
C GLN A 263 14.66 7.20 12.19
N TYR A 264 13.83 8.17 11.81
CA TYR A 264 14.16 9.16 10.79
C TYR A 264 14.69 10.48 11.36
N SER A 265 14.93 10.55 12.68
CA SER A 265 15.40 11.77 13.37
C SER A 265 14.56 13.01 13.05
N MET A 266 13.24 12.81 12.93
CA MET A 266 12.26 13.85 12.64
C MET A 266 11.68 14.44 13.94
N THR A 267 10.93 15.53 13.82
CA THR A 267 10.01 15.99 14.86
C THR A 267 8.58 15.56 14.56
N LEU A 268 7.70 15.56 15.57
CA LEU A 268 6.27 15.31 15.36
C LEU A 268 5.64 16.34 14.41
N GLU A 269 6.07 17.60 14.48
CA GLU A 269 5.64 18.64 13.53
C GLU A 269 6.03 18.31 12.09
N GLN A 270 7.25 17.83 11.84
CA GLN A 270 7.69 17.42 10.50
C GLN A 270 6.91 16.18 10.02
N TYR A 271 6.66 15.23 10.91
CA TYR A 271 5.85 14.06 10.60
C TYR A 271 4.42 14.47 10.25
N ALA A 272 3.76 15.29 11.07
CA ALA A 272 2.42 15.81 10.81
C ALA A 272 2.33 16.62 9.51
N SER A 273 3.35 17.42 9.22
CA SER A 273 3.44 18.22 7.99
C SER A 273 3.49 17.34 6.73
N ALA A 274 4.09 16.15 6.81
CA ALA A 274 4.08 15.19 5.69
C ALA A 274 2.66 14.70 5.35
N TYR A 275 1.74 14.74 6.31
CA TYR A 275 0.31 14.46 6.11
C TYR A 275 -0.54 15.73 5.89
N GLY A 276 0.10 16.89 5.76
CA GLY A 276 -0.57 18.17 5.53
C GLY A 276 -1.39 18.70 6.71
N ILE A 277 -1.08 18.27 7.94
CA ILE A 277 -1.76 18.70 9.17
C ILE A 277 -0.79 19.28 10.19
N SER A 278 -1.30 20.03 11.17
CA SER A 278 -0.49 20.52 12.28
C SER A 278 -0.25 19.41 13.31
N GLU A 279 0.79 19.58 14.13
CA GLU A 279 1.05 18.70 15.27
C GLU A 279 -0.17 18.61 16.21
N GLU A 280 -0.85 19.73 16.48
CA GLU A 280 -2.03 19.77 17.32
C GLU A 280 -3.19 18.96 16.72
N GLU A 281 -3.44 19.11 15.42
CA GLU A 281 -4.47 18.35 14.72
C GLU A 281 -4.17 16.84 14.76
N MET A 282 -2.90 16.45 14.57
CA MET A 282 -2.49 15.06 14.68
C MET A 282 -2.74 14.50 16.09
N LYS A 283 -2.33 15.22 17.14
CA LYS A 283 -2.57 14.79 18.54
C LYS A 283 -4.07 14.66 18.83
N ASN A 284 -4.88 15.59 18.35
CA ASN A 284 -6.33 15.53 18.51
C ASN A 284 -6.94 14.31 17.80
N GLN A 285 -6.47 13.99 16.59
CA GLN A 285 -6.92 12.80 15.86
C GLN A 285 -6.50 11.49 16.56
N ILE A 286 -5.30 11.43 17.12
CA ILE A 286 -4.85 10.26 17.90
C ILE A 286 -5.70 10.11 19.16
N LYS A 287 -6.02 11.22 19.84
CA LYS A 287 -6.90 11.21 21.01
C LYS A 287 -8.31 10.74 20.66
N GLU A 288 -8.88 11.21 19.56
CA GLU A 288 -10.19 10.76 19.08
C GLU A 288 -10.18 9.25 18.77
N GLN A 289 -9.12 8.76 18.14
CA GLN A 289 -8.94 7.33 17.89
C GLN A 289 -8.82 6.53 19.19
N ALA A 290 -8.08 7.02 20.18
CA ALA A 290 -7.97 6.39 21.49
C ALA A 290 -9.33 6.30 22.20
N GLU A 291 -10.10 7.40 22.22
CA GLU A 291 -11.45 7.42 22.77
C GLU A 291 -12.37 6.40 22.07
N ASN A 292 -12.30 6.32 20.75
CA ASN A 292 -13.10 5.36 19.97
C ASN A 292 -12.67 3.91 20.24
N LYS A 293 -11.37 3.65 20.44
CA LYS A 293 -10.86 2.32 20.81
C LYS A 293 -11.34 1.89 22.21
N VAL A 294 -11.38 2.83 23.17
CA VAL A 294 -11.97 2.56 24.50
C VAL A 294 -13.46 2.26 24.38
N LYS A 295 -14.23 3.04 23.61
CA LYS A 295 -15.66 2.78 23.37
C LYS A 295 -15.90 1.41 22.74
N LEU A 296 -15.12 1.06 21.72
CA LEU A 296 -15.16 -0.26 21.06
C LEU A 296 -14.95 -1.37 22.08
N LYS A 297 -13.89 -1.28 22.89
CA LYS A 297 -13.60 -2.28 23.93
C LYS A 297 -14.74 -2.43 24.93
N LEU A 298 -15.35 -1.33 25.34
CA LEU A 298 -16.49 -1.36 26.26
C LEU A 298 -17.71 -2.04 25.62
N VAL A 299 -18.07 -1.68 24.39
CA VAL A 299 -19.19 -2.29 23.66
C VAL A 299 -18.97 -3.79 23.48
N VAL A 300 -17.79 -4.18 22.98
CA VAL A 300 -17.43 -5.57 22.72
C VAL A 300 -17.54 -6.39 24.01
N ASN A 301 -16.90 -5.93 25.09
CA ASN A 301 -16.89 -6.66 26.35
C ASN A 301 -18.30 -6.77 26.98
N GLU A 302 -19.10 -5.72 26.92
CA GLU A 302 -20.45 -5.74 27.49
C GLU A 302 -21.39 -6.64 26.68
N ILE A 303 -21.32 -6.64 25.34
CA ILE A 303 -22.11 -7.55 24.50
C ILE A 303 -21.66 -9.00 24.73
N PHE A 304 -20.35 -9.26 24.73
CA PHE A 304 -19.79 -10.59 24.98
C PHE A 304 -20.31 -11.18 26.30
N LYS A 305 -20.32 -10.36 27.35
CA LYS A 305 -20.85 -10.72 28.67
C LYS A 305 -22.37 -10.89 28.68
N LYS A 306 -23.12 -9.96 28.09
CA LYS A 306 -24.60 -9.95 28.07
C LYS A 306 -25.16 -11.15 27.32
N GLU A 307 -24.52 -11.52 26.20
CA GLU A 307 -24.88 -12.71 25.39
C GLU A 307 -24.23 -14.00 25.92
N LYS A 308 -23.43 -13.92 26.99
CA LYS A 308 -22.76 -15.06 27.64
C LYS A 308 -21.91 -15.87 26.66
N MET A 309 -21.18 -15.16 25.81
CA MET A 309 -20.30 -15.76 24.82
C MET A 309 -19.07 -16.39 25.49
N SER A 310 -18.47 -17.35 24.81
CA SER A 310 -17.20 -17.96 25.16
C SER A 310 -16.34 -18.10 23.91
N LEU A 311 -15.02 -18.02 24.06
CA LEU A 311 -14.10 -18.31 22.96
C LEU A 311 -13.96 -19.83 22.80
N LYS A 312 -13.98 -20.28 21.55
CA LYS A 312 -13.79 -21.68 21.14
C LYS A 312 -12.74 -21.71 20.04
N ASP A 313 -12.14 -22.87 19.80
CA ASP A 313 -11.08 -23.01 18.78
C ASP A 313 -11.55 -22.59 17.38
N GLU A 314 -12.83 -22.79 17.05
CA GLU A 314 -13.40 -22.35 15.77
C GLU A 314 -13.40 -20.81 15.63
N ASP A 315 -13.49 -20.06 16.72
CA ASP A 315 -13.45 -18.60 16.69
C ASP A 315 -12.04 -18.09 16.32
N TYR A 316 -10.99 -18.76 16.83
CA TYR A 316 -9.61 -18.44 16.46
C TYR A 316 -9.36 -18.75 15.00
N GLN A 317 -9.82 -19.91 14.53
CA GLN A 317 -9.67 -20.29 13.12
C GLN A 317 -10.40 -19.30 12.21
N ALA A 318 -11.62 -18.89 12.56
CA ALA A 318 -12.40 -17.93 11.77
C ALA A 318 -11.73 -16.54 11.69
N MET A 319 -10.98 -16.13 12.72
CA MET A 319 -10.17 -14.91 12.68
C MET A 319 -8.94 -15.07 11.76
N ILE A 320 -8.24 -16.20 11.87
CA ILE A 320 -7.05 -16.53 11.06
C ILE A 320 -7.41 -16.62 9.57
N ASP A 321 -8.51 -17.28 9.23
CA ASP A 321 -8.92 -17.47 7.84
C ASP A 321 -9.18 -16.14 7.12
N ILE A 322 -9.60 -15.11 7.86
CA ILE A 322 -9.85 -13.78 7.31
C ILE A 322 -8.57 -12.97 7.10
N SER A 323 -7.56 -13.14 7.95
CA SER A 323 -6.28 -12.46 7.72
C SER A 323 -5.55 -13.00 6.48
N GLY A 324 -6.02 -14.12 5.91
CA GLY A 324 -5.37 -14.80 4.79
C GLY A 324 -4.01 -15.39 5.17
N ALA A 325 -3.67 -15.35 6.46
CA ALA A 325 -2.40 -15.83 6.97
C ALA A 325 -2.47 -17.34 7.17
N ASN A 326 -1.47 -18.05 6.65
CA ASN A 326 -1.30 -19.47 6.90
C ASN A 326 -0.53 -19.69 8.21
N VAL A 327 -1.09 -19.17 9.31
CA VAL A 327 -0.51 -19.20 10.66
C VAL A 327 -1.36 -20.03 11.59
N LYS A 328 -0.74 -20.69 12.57
CA LYS A 328 -1.48 -21.44 13.58
C LYS A 328 -1.82 -20.55 14.76
N LYS A 329 -2.90 -20.90 15.46
CA LYS A 329 -3.31 -20.28 16.72
C LYS A 329 -2.14 -20.22 17.72
N GLU A 330 -1.38 -21.30 17.85
CA GLU A 330 -0.26 -21.40 18.79
C GLU A 330 0.85 -20.42 18.45
N ASP A 331 1.15 -20.22 17.16
CA ASP A 331 2.19 -19.31 16.70
C ASP A 331 1.80 -17.85 17.01
N LEU A 332 0.52 -17.50 16.84
CA LEU A 332 -0.01 -16.18 17.21
C LEU A 332 0.08 -15.93 18.72
N ILE A 333 -0.27 -16.94 19.53
CA ILE A 333 -0.18 -16.83 21.00
C ILE A 333 1.28 -16.74 21.45
N GLU A 334 2.20 -17.45 20.82
CA GLU A 334 3.63 -17.35 21.11
C GLU A 334 4.18 -15.96 20.77
N GLN A 335 3.78 -15.41 19.62
CA GLN A 335 4.27 -14.13 19.14
C GLN A 335 3.68 -12.93 19.89
N TYR A 336 2.37 -12.93 20.12
CA TYR A 336 1.63 -11.77 20.63
C TYR A 336 1.10 -11.96 22.05
N GLY A 337 1.10 -13.18 22.58
CA GLY A 337 0.56 -13.51 23.89
C GLY A 337 -0.94 -13.82 23.86
N GLN A 338 -1.36 -14.72 24.76
CA GLN A 338 -2.73 -15.23 24.85
C GLN A 338 -3.77 -14.12 25.00
N GLU A 339 -3.50 -13.12 25.85
CA GLU A 339 -4.47 -12.08 26.18
C GLU A 339 -4.80 -11.19 24.96
N ILE A 340 -3.79 -10.85 24.16
CA ILE A 340 -3.98 -10.02 22.96
C ILE A 340 -4.77 -10.81 21.92
N VAL A 341 -4.38 -12.05 21.66
CA VAL A 341 -5.09 -12.92 20.70
C VAL A 341 -6.54 -13.16 21.15
N ASP A 342 -6.79 -13.38 22.44
CA ASP A 342 -8.14 -13.56 22.97
C ASP A 342 -9.00 -12.30 22.81
N ASP A 343 -8.43 -11.11 23.03
CA ASP A 343 -9.15 -9.84 22.84
C ASP A 343 -9.49 -9.60 21.35
N ASP A 344 -8.61 -9.97 20.43
CA ASP A 344 -8.86 -9.86 18.99
C ASP A 344 -9.95 -10.84 18.52
N VAL A 345 -9.86 -12.11 18.94
CA VAL A 345 -10.87 -13.14 18.61
C VAL A 345 -12.23 -12.79 19.22
N LYS A 346 -12.25 -12.26 20.44
CA LYS A 346 -13.47 -11.76 21.09
C LYS A 346 -14.09 -10.62 20.30
N THR A 347 -13.28 -9.64 19.90
CA THR A 347 -13.71 -8.48 19.11
C THR A 347 -14.33 -8.95 17.80
N TYR A 348 -13.62 -9.81 17.08
CA TYR A 348 -14.09 -10.37 15.82
C TYR A 348 -15.43 -11.12 15.98
N LYS A 349 -15.54 -11.98 17.00
CA LYS A 349 -16.76 -12.73 17.29
C LYS A 349 -17.96 -11.84 17.59
N VAL A 350 -17.77 -10.80 18.41
CA VAL A 350 -18.86 -9.88 18.77
C VAL A 350 -19.29 -9.05 17.57
N ILE A 351 -18.35 -8.54 16.78
CA ILE A 351 -18.69 -7.74 15.59
C ILE A 351 -19.48 -8.58 14.58
N ASN A 352 -19.07 -9.82 14.34
CA ASN A 352 -19.84 -10.73 13.48
C ASN A 352 -21.23 -11.03 14.05
N PHE A 353 -21.34 -11.21 15.37
CA PHE A 353 -22.65 -11.37 15.98
C PHE A 353 -23.56 -10.15 15.77
N ILE A 354 -23.02 -8.93 15.88
CA ILE A 354 -23.76 -7.70 15.61
C ILE A 354 -24.20 -7.69 14.13
N LEU A 355 -23.28 -7.97 13.20
CA LEU A 355 -23.53 -8.00 11.77
C LEU A 355 -24.59 -9.05 11.37
N ASP A 356 -24.50 -10.27 11.91
CA ASP A 356 -25.45 -11.36 11.67
C ASP A 356 -26.87 -11.02 12.16
N ASN A 357 -26.97 -10.08 13.12
CA ASN A 357 -28.25 -9.58 13.63
C ASN A 357 -28.63 -8.21 13.05
N ALA A 358 -27.83 -7.64 12.14
CA ALA A 358 -28.12 -6.36 11.50
C ALA A 358 -29.17 -6.51 10.39
N LYS A 359 -29.75 -5.39 9.98
CA LYS A 359 -30.68 -5.26 8.86
C LYS A 359 -30.05 -4.37 7.79
N ARG A 360 -30.33 -4.66 6.53
CA ARG A 360 -29.99 -3.76 5.43
C ARG A 360 -30.97 -2.60 5.39
N SER A 361 -30.44 -1.38 5.26
CA SER A 361 -31.22 -0.20 4.91
C SER A 361 -31.44 -0.12 3.39
N ASP A 362 -32.26 0.83 2.95
CA ASP A 362 -32.49 1.12 1.53
C ASP A 362 -31.33 1.92 0.88
N VAL A 363 -30.27 2.25 1.64
CA VAL A 363 -29.12 3.01 1.15
C VAL A 363 -28.08 2.04 0.59
N THR A 364 -27.59 2.31 -0.62
CA THR A 364 -26.43 1.62 -1.20
C THR A 364 -25.25 2.59 -1.29
N LEU A 365 -24.10 2.16 -0.78
CA LEU A 365 -22.84 2.85 -0.91
C LEU A 365 -21.95 2.13 -1.91
N ASN A 366 -21.14 2.87 -2.66
CA ASN A 366 -20.00 2.29 -3.35
C ASN A 366 -18.92 1.87 -2.34
N ILE A 367 -17.89 1.17 -2.82
CA ILE A 367 -16.79 0.70 -1.96
C ILE A 367 -16.03 1.83 -1.24
N ASN A 368 -16.14 3.07 -1.74
CA ASN A 368 -15.53 4.27 -1.14
C ASN A 368 -16.46 4.97 -0.13
N GLY A 369 -17.65 4.42 0.15
CA GLY A 369 -18.61 4.98 1.11
C GLY A 369 -19.46 6.13 0.56
N GLU A 370 -19.51 6.33 -0.76
CA GLU A 370 -20.36 7.33 -1.41
C GLU A 370 -21.69 6.70 -1.84
N THR A 371 -22.79 7.42 -1.69
CA THR A 371 -24.12 6.93 -2.10
C THR A 371 -24.23 6.81 -3.61
N GLU A 372 -24.69 5.66 -4.11
CA GLU A 372 -25.04 5.50 -5.52
C GLU A 372 -26.18 6.49 -5.88
N GLY A 373 -25.92 7.35 -6.87
CA GLY A 373 -26.83 8.43 -7.31
C GLY A 373 -26.23 9.84 -7.24
N ALA A 374 -25.09 10.06 -6.57
CA ALA A 374 -24.42 11.36 -6.55
C ALA A 374 -23.48 11.61 -7.75
N ALA A 375 -23.15 10.56 -8.52
CA ALA A 375 -22.25 10.67 -9.67
C ALA A 375 -22.90 11.39 -10.89
N GLU A 376 -24.23 11.35 -11.04
CA GLU A 376 -24.91 12.01 -12.16
C GLU A 376 -25.05 13.54 -11.98
N GLU A 377 -24.99 14.08 -10.75
CA GLU A 377 -25.06 15.54 -10.54
C GLU A 377 -23.71 16.25 -10.72
N SER A 378 -22.57 15.54 -10.54
CA SER A 378 -21.25 16.17 -10.68
C SER A 378 -20.82 16.40 -12.13
N THR A 379 -21.35 15.65 -13.09
CA THR A 379 -21.08 15.83 -14.53
C THR A 379 -22.01 16.85 -15.18
N ALA A 380 -23.22 17.05 -14.66
CA ALA A 380 -24.13 18.08 -15.18
C ALA A 380 -23.68 19.52 -14.85
N GLN A 381 -22.95 19.72 -13.74
CA GLN A 381 -22.53 21.07 -13.33
C GLN A 381 -21.26 21.58 -14.03
N SER A 382 -20.47 20.70 -14.67
CA SER A 382 -19.27 21.09 -15.43
C SER A 382 -19.57 21.47 -16.89
N GLU A 383 -20.67 20.99 -17.47
CA GLU A 383 -21.05 21.34 -18.85
C GLU A 383 -21.77 22.70 -18.96
N GLU A 384 -22.40 23.20 -17.90
CA GLU A 384 -23.18 24.46 -17.96
C GLU A 384 -22.34 25.75 -17.85
N THR A 385 -21.01 25.66 -17.62
CA THR A 385 -20.16 26.86 -17.40
C THR A 385 -19.27 27.24 -18.60
N THR A 386 -19.31 26.54 -19.73
CA THR A 386 -18.38 26.81 -20.86
C THR A 386 -18.96 27.52 -22.07
N VAL A 387 -20.19 28.05 -22.03
CA VAL A 387 -20.78 28.80 -23.16
C VAL A 387 -21.32 30.18 -22.74
N ALA A 388 -20.41 31.14 -22.59
CA ALA A 388 -20.64 32.59 -22.82
C ALA A 388 -19.27 33.29 -22.73
N GLU A 389 -18.58 33.55 -23.85
CA GLU A 389 -18.75 34.73 -24.72
C GLU A 389 -17.46 35.57 -24.66
N SER A 390 -16.68 35.58 -25.74
CA SER A 390 -15.99 36.78 -26.22
C SER A 390 -15.41 36.53 -27.61
N GLU A 391 -16.12 37.02 -28.62
CA GLU A 391 -15.56 37.30 -29.93
C GLU A 391 -14.66 38.57 -29.89
N PRO A 392 -13.75 38.74 -30.87
CA PRO A 392 -12.57 39.60 -30.74
C PRO A 392 -12.79 41.02 -31.30
N VAL A 393 -12.03 42.00 -30.80
CA VAL A 393 -11.85 43.29 -31.49
C VAL A 393 -10.36 43.64 -31.55
N SER A 394 -9.95 43.92 -32.79
CA SER A 394 -8.63 44.29 -33.29
C SER A 394 -8.29 45.78 -33.13
N GLU A 395 -6.98 46.08 -33.18
CA GLU A 395 -6.31 47.35 -33.60
C GLU A 395 -6.54 48.60 -32.69
N GLU A 396 -5.61 49.53 -32.46
CA GLU A 396 -4.35 49.91 -33.10
C GLU A 396 -3.58 50.92 -32.20
N SER A 397 -2.24 50.91 -32.33
CA SER A 397 -1.34 52.08 -32.38
C SER A 397 -0.90 52.91 -31.14
N GLU A 398 0.43 53.10 -31.12
CA GLU A 398 1.23 54.32 -30.85
C GLU A 398 1.78 54.66 -29.45
N THR A 399 3.13 54.48 -29.34
CA THR A 399 4.18 55.44 -28.88
C THR A 399 4.08 56.01 -27.44
N THR A 400 5.12 56.05 -26.62
CA THR A 400 6.46 56.69 -26.79
C THR A 400 7.33 56.36 -25.55
N ALA A 401 8.67 56.37 -25.72
CA ALA A 401 9.78 56.59 -24.77
C ALA A 401 9.51 56.53 -23.24
N GLN A 402 10.35 55.88 -22.44
CA GLN A 402 11.77 56.22 -22.23
C GLN A 402 12.50 55.09 -21.49
#